data_AF-A0A9P4QTY8-F1
#
_entry.id   AF-A0A9P4QTY8-F1
#
_cell.length_a   1.000
_cell.length_b   1.000
_cell.length_c   1.000
_cell.angle_alpha   90.00
_cell.angle_beta   90.00
_cell.angle_gamma   90.00
#
_symmetry.space_group_name_H-M   'P 1'
#
loop_
_entity.id
_entity.type
_entity.pdbx_description
1 polymer ?
#
loop_
_entity_poly.entity_id
_entity_poly.type
_entity_poly.pdbx_seq_one_letter_code
_entity_poly.pdbx_strand_id
1 'polypeptide(L)'
;MATCVSCHRPLVIELEPEEDEDVEMSGSGKAPAEDPDTAPDDVHLNCGCHFHWQCLLEAYEITECPNCGKNLQTTAPDDTPQILCTLNNEGGLQENLDIYPLLSEESYLRAYPEERKCRAFLEFCREGDVKAIVDMLQDDDGDDEEDGDEDPQGRTIGPDELLRYQDPIGEMQSGLHAAVQGGSREVAWLLLLLASELDLQQFPALVFQEASALGIMRGDTSGKVDIRGLKDSSGKTADDLAREVGGVWIGWPGSGRLSI
;
A
#
# COMPACT_ATOMS: atom_id res chain seq x y z
N MET A 1 -27.80 -7.81 -19.16
CA MET A 1 -26.84 -7.33 -18.16
C MET A 1 -26.04 -8.54 -17.72
N ALA A 2 -24.71 -8.46 -17.73
CA ALA A 2 -23.90 -9.51 -17.15
C ALA A 2 -24.15 -9.54 -15.63
N THR A 3 -24.18 -10.73 -15.05
CA THR A 3 -24.43 -10.98 -13.62
C THR A 3 -23.21 -11.66 -13.03
N CYS A 4 -22.86 -11.33 -11.78
CA CYS A 4 -21.77 -12.00 -11.09
C CYS A 4 -22.08 -13.48 -10.92
N VAL A 5 -21.15 -14.36 -11.34
CA VAL A 5 -21.34 -15.80 -11.24
C VAL A 5 -21.27 -16.31 -9.79
N SER A 6 -20.73 -15.52 -8.86
CA SER A 6 -20.66 -15.85 -7.43
C SER A 6 -21.95 -15.47 -6.70
N CYS A 7 -22.30 -14.18 -6.68
CA CYS A 7 -23.44 -13.69 -5.90
C CYS A 7 -24.76 -13.60 -6.69
N HIS A 8 -24.74 -13.84 -8.01
CA HIS A 8 -25.91 -13.79 -8.90
C HIS A 8 -26.62 -12.42 -8.97
N ARG A 9 -25.96 -11.35 -8.54
CA ARG A 9 -26.45 -9.97 -8.63
C ARG A 9 -25.92 -9.28 -9.90
N PRO A 10 -26.58 -8.20 -10.39
CA PRO A 10 -26.05 -7.38 -11.47
C PRO A 10 -24.65 -6.84 -11.14
N LEU A 11 -23.77 -6.76 -12.15
CA LEU A 11 -22.38 -6.28 -12.03
C LEU A 11 -22.30 -4.75 -11.97
N VAL A 12 -22.98 -4.20 -10.98
CA VAL A 12 -22.97 -2.79 -10.64
C VAL A 12 -22.87 -2.64 -9.13
N ILE A 13 -22.32 -1.52 -8.70
CA ILE A 13 -22.29 -1.06 -7.31
C ILE A 13 -23.09 0.24 -7.21
N GLU A 14 -23.76 0.42 -6.08
CA GLU A 14 -24.45 1.69 -5.76
C GLU A 14 -23.39 2.68 -5.27
N LEU A 15 -23.43 3.88 -5.83
CA LEU A 15 -22.60 5.01 -5.41
C LEU A 15 -23.33 5.75 -4.30
N GLU A 16 -22.58 6.17 -3.28
CA GLU A 16 -23.14 7.06 -2.26
C GLU A 16 -23.44 8.41 -2.92
N PRO A 17 -24.64 8.99 -2.68
CA PRO A 17 -24.95 10.31 -3.23
C PRO A 17 -23.97 11.31 -2.62
N GLU A 18 -23.34 12.13 -3.47
CA GLU A 18 -22.55 13.26 -2.98
C GLU A 18 -23.48 14.12 -2.11
N GLU A 19 -23.16 14.25 -0.81
CA GLU A 19 -23.84 15.20 0.06
C GLU A 19 -23.46 16.62 -0.39
N ASP A 20 -24.15 17.11 -1.41
CA ASP A 20 -24.08 18.51 -1.81
C ASP A 20 -24.57 19.36 -0.63
N GLU A 21 -23.63 19.99 0.09
CA GLU A 21 -23.88 21.17 0.91
C GLU A 21 -24.44 22.27 -0.01
N ASP A 22 -25.77 22.36 -0.12
CA ASP A 22 -26.60 23.57 -0.32
C ASP A 22 -27.88 23.27 -1.12
N VAL A 23 -28.84 22.58 -0.52
CA VAL A 23 -30.25 22.71 -0.92
C VAL A 23 -31.09 23.26 0.22
N GLU A 24 -31.25 24.60 0.20
CA GLU A 24 -32.24 25.30 1.01
C GLU A 24 -33.62 24.63 0.82
N MET A 25 -34.12 24.07 1.91
CA MET A 25 -35.44 23.47 2.04
C MET A 25 -36.54 24.47 1.65
N SER A 26 -37.09 24.34 0.44
CA SER A 26 -38.39 24.91 0.13
C SER A 26 -39.09 24.13 -0.98
N GLY A 27 -40.20 23.47 -0.61
CA GLY A 27 -41.26 23.13 -1.57
C GLY A 27 -41.67 21.67 -1.58
N SER A 28 -42.82 21.39 -0.96
CA SER A 28 -43.51 20.11 -0.98
C SER A 28 -43.78 19.61 -2.42
N GLY A 29 -43.23 18.45 -2.76
CA GLY A 29 -43.61 17.67 -3.93
C GLY A 29 -43.06 16.26 -3.81
N LYS A 30 -43.93 15.25 -3.82
CA LYS A 30 -43.52 13.83 -3.95
C LYS A 30 -42.97 13.62 -5.36
N ALA A 31 -41.71 13.95 -5.58
CA ALA A 31 -40.96 13.43 -6.71
C ALA A 31 -40.72 11.92 -6.50
N PRO A 32 -40.67 11.10 -7.56
CA PRO A 32 -40.12 9.76 -7.46
C PRO A 32 -38.70 9.87 -6.89
N ALA A 33 -38.31 8.95 -6.00
CA ALA A 33 -36.91 8.82 -5.63
C ALA A 33 -36.09 8.68 -6.92
N GLU A 34 -35.06 9.51 -7.08
CA GLU A 34 -34.09 9.33 -8.16
C GLU A 34 -33.52 7.90 -8.05
N ASP A 35 -33.38 7.22 -9.20
CA ASP A 35 -32.73 5.91 -9.21
C ASP A 35 -31.32 6.09 -8.63
N PRO A 36 -30.85 5.17 -7.76
CA PRO A 36 -29.53 5.30 -7.16
C PRO A 36 -28.47 5.39 -8.26
N ASP A 37 -27.53 6.31 -8.11
CA ASP A 37 -26.38 6.37 -9.00
C ASP A 37 -25.60 5.07 -8.85
N THR A 38 -25.25 4.45 -9.98
CA THR A 38 -24.54 3.17 -9.99
C THR A 38 -23.34 3.23 -10.92
N ALA A 39 -22.23 2.62 -10.50
CA ALA A 39 -21.08 2.35 -11.34
C ALA A 39 -21.03 0.87 -11.73
N PRO A 40 -20.43 0.52 -12.89
CA PRO A 40 -20.14 -0.87 -13.19
C PRO A 40 -19.13 -1.45 -12.19
N ASP A 41 -19.22 -2.75 -11.94
CA ASP A 41 -18.20 -3.54 -11.22
C ASP A 41 -18.16 -4.93 -11.86
N ASP A 42 -17.46 -5.01 -13.00
CA ASP A 42 -17.35 -6.22 -13.81
C ASP A 42 -15.88 -6.59 -14.03
N VAL A 43 -15.47 -7.69 -13.39
CA VAL A 43 -14.22 -8.40 -13.67
C VAL A 43 -14.50 -9.56 -14.61
N HIS A 44 -14.16 -9.38 -15.87
CA HIS A 44 -14.30 -10.41 -16.89
C HIS A 44 -12.98 -11.17 -17.08
N LEU A 45 -12.93 -12.42 -16.58
CA LEU A 45 -11.77 -13.29 -16.65
C LEU A 45 -11.61 -13.93 -18.04
N ASN A 46 -10.39 -14.36 -18.39
CA ASN A 46 -10.08 -15.03 -19.67
C ASN A 46 -10.82 -16.37 -19.90
N CYS A 47 -11.48 -16.90 -18.89
CA CYS A 47 -12.34 -18.08 -18.95
C CYS A 47 -13.78 -17.75 -19.37
N GLY A 48 -14.13 -16.46 -19.47
CA GLY A 48 -15.48 -15.96 -19.78
C GLY A 48 -16.39 -15.78 -18.56
N CYS A 49 -15.89 -16.01 -17.34
CA CYS A 49 -16.65 -15.78 -16.12
C CYS A 49 -16.55 -14.30 -15.70
N HIS A 50 -17.65 -13.79 -15.15
CA HIS A 50 -17.77 -12.41 -14.68
C HIS A 50 -18.01 -12.36 -13.18
N PHE A 51 -17.28 -11.49 -12.48
CA PHE A 51 -17.37 -11.33 -11.02
C PHE A 51 -17.43 -9.85 -10.65
N HIS A 52 -18.08 -9.53 -9.52
CA HIS A 52 -17.75 -8.32 -8.77
C HIS A 52 -16.31 -8.43 -8.27
N TRP A 53 -15.58 -7.32 -8.18
CA TRP A 53 -14.21 -7.31 -7.68
C TRP A 53 -14.10 -8.00 -6.31
N GLN A 54 -14.96 -7.59 -5.38
CA GLN A 54 -14.99 -8.16 -4.02
C GLN A 54 -15.32 -9.66 -4.01
N CYS A 55 -16.24 -10.12 -4.86
CA CYS A 55 -16.61 -11.54 -4.94
C CYS A 55 -15.45 -12.40 -5.46
N LEU A 56 -14.60 -11.86 -6.33
CA LEU A 56 -13.40 -12.56 -6.80
C LEU A 56 -12.36 -12.67 -5.68
N LEU A 57 -12.10 -11.57 -4.95
CA LEU A 57 -11.15 -11.56 -3.84
C LEU A 57 -11.54 -12.52 -2.71
N GLU A 58 -12.84 -12.60 -2.40
CA GLU A 58 -13.34 -13.45 -1.32
C GLU A 58 -13.21 -14.95 -1.60
N ALA A 59 -13.17 -15.34 -2.89
CA ALA A 59 -13.10 -16.73 -3.31
C ALA A 59 -11.75 -17.40 -3.00
N TYR A 60 -10.70 -16.60 -2.74
CA TYR A 60 -9.39 -17.07 -2.27
C TYR A 60 -8.67 -18.07 -3.21
N GLU A 61 -8.98 -18.02 -4.50
CA GLU A 61 -8.26 -18.74 -5.55
C GLU A 61 -7.42 -17.74 -6.35
N ILE A 62 -6.11 -17.97 -6.44
CA ILE A 62 -5.20 -17.05 -7.15
C ILE A 62 -5.16 -17.40 -8.63
N THR A 63 -4.83 -18.65 -8.99
CA THR A 63 -4.51 -19.04 -10.36
C THR A 63 -5.62 -19.81 -11.08
N GLU A 64 -6.71 -20.12 -10.38
CA GLU A 64 -7.85 -20.86 -10.91
C GLU A 64 -9.15 -20.06 -10.78
N CYS A 65 -10.04 -20.19 -11.76
CA CYS A 65 -11.35 -19.57 -11.69
C CYS A 65 -12.21 -20.23 -10.60
N PRO A 66 -12.72 -19.49 -9.59
CA PRO A 66 -13.54 -20.07 -8.52
C PRO A 66 -14.83 -20.75 -9.00
N ASN A 67 -15.33 -20.34 -10.18
CA ASN A 67 -16.58 -20.87 -10.72
C ASN A 67 -16.38 -22.11 -11.60
N CYS A 68 -15.38 -22.09 -12.50
CA CYS A 68 -15.22 -23.15 -13.51
C CYS A 68 -13.94 -23.98 -13.36
N GLY A 69 -13.06 -23.65 -12.39
CA GLY A 69 -11.80 -24.36 -12.13
C GLY A 69 -10.76 -24.23 -13.25
N LYS A 70 -10.99 -23.37 -14.24
CA LYS A 70 -10.02 -23.16 -15.32
C LYS A 70 -8.83 -22.38 -14.79
N ASN A 71 -7.62 -22.85 -15.09
CA ASN A 71 -6.40 -22.09 -14.85
C ASN A 71 -6.44 -20.76 -15.62
N LEU A 72 -6.28 -19.67 -14.89
CA LEU A 72 -6.31 -18.28 -15.35
C LEU A 72 -4.91 -17.75 -15.70
N GLN A 73 -3.86 -18.41 -15.21
CA GLN A 73 -2.50 -17.95 -15.31
C GLN A 73 -1.99 -18.01 -16.75
N THR A 74 -1.44 -16.90 -17.19
CA THR A 74 -0.64 -16.77 -18.42
C THR A 74 0.78 -16.37 -18.05
N THR A 75 1.66 -16.26 -19.04
CA THR A 75 3.06 -15.91 -18.86
C THR A 75 3.40 -14.72 -19.74
N ALA A 76 4.04 -13.70 -19.17
CA ALA A 76 4.51 -12.54 -19.90
C ALA A 76 5.74 -12.89 -20.76
N PRO A 77 6.19 -11.99 -21.66
CA PRO A 77 7.39 -12.19 -22.46
C PRO A 77 8.69 -12.40 -21.65
N ASP A 78 8.72 -12.00 -20.38
CA ASP A 78 9.84 -12.14 -19.45
C ASP A 78 9.72 -13.36 -18.50
N ASP A 79 8.83 -14.31 -18.84
CA ASP A 79 8.50 -15.50 -18.05
C ASP A 79 7.79 -15.22 -16.70
N THR A 80 7.37 -13.98 -16.44
CA THR A 80 6.60 -13.64 -15.23
C THR A 80 5.16 -14.16 -15.31
N PRO A 81 4.60 -14.79 -14.25
CA PRO A 81 3.19 -15.17 -14.20
C PRO A 81 2.27 -13.95 -14.22
N GLN A 82 1.15 -14.06 -14.95
CA GLN A 82 0.17 -12.99 -15.13
C GLN A 82 -1.26 -13.56 -15.08
N ILE A 83 -2.23 -12.73 -14.73
CA ILE A 83 -3.65 -13.03 -14.86
C ILE A 83 -4.32 -11.84 -15.52
N LEU A 84 -4.61 -12.01 -16.81
CA LEU A 84 -5.20 -10.96 -17.62
C LEU A 84 -6.74 -11.02 -17.55
N CYS A 85 -7.35 -9.88 -17.22
CA CYS A 85 -8.80 -9.69 -17.26
C CYS A 85 -9.19 -8.41 -18.01
N THR A 86 -10.48 -8.28 -18.29
CA THR A 86 -11.10 -7.01 -18.66
C THR A 86 -11.85 -6.48 -17.43
N LEU A 87 -11.44 -5.34 -16.90
CA LEU A 87 -12.08 -4.68 -15.76
C LEU A 87 -12.93 -3.51 -16.29
N ASN A 88 -14.18 -3.43 -15.85
CA ASN A 88 -15.04 -2.27 -16.10
C ASN A 88 -15.55 -1.76 -14.77
N ASN A 89 -15.07 -0.58 -14.35
CA ASN A 89 -15.43 0.06 -13.10
C ASN A 89 -15.71 1.56 -13.31
N GLU A 90 -15.82 2.32 -12.23
CA GLU A 90 -16.00 3.79 -12.28
C GLU A 90 -14.93 4.50 -13.13
N GLY A 91 -13.69 4.01 -13.10
CA GLY A 91 -12.57 4.50 -13.91
C GLY A 91 -12.66 4.15 -15.40
N GLY A 92 -13.69 3.41 -15.81
CA GLY A 92 -13.95 3.00 -17.18
C GLY A 92 -13.48 1.57 -17.48
N LEU A 93 -13.37 1.28 -18.78
CA LEU A 93 -13.00 -0.04 -19.28
C LEU A 93 -11.48 -0.17 -19.44
N GLN A 94 -10.90 -1.17 -18.78
CA GLN A 94 -9.49 -1.53 -18.86
C GLN A 94 -9.37 -2.96 -19.40
N GLU A 95 -8.80 -3.12 -20.59
CA GLU A 95 -8.59 -4.42 -21.22
C GLU A 95 -7.18 -4.96 -20.97
N ASN A 96 -7.05 -6.28 -20.80
CA ASN A 96 -5.77 -6.96 -20.53
C ASN A 96 -5.06 -6.42 -19.28
N LEU A 97 -5.83 -6.06 -18.25
CA LEU A 97 -5.30 -5.69 -16.96
C LEU A 97 -4.73 -6.94 -16.28
N ASP A 98 -3.47 -6.87 -15.85
CA ASP A 98 -2.86 -7.94 -15.05
C ASP A 98 -3.24 -7.76 -13.57
N ILE A 99 -4.10 -8.66 -13.08
CA ILE A 99 -4.57 -8.65 -11.69
C ILE A 99 -3.82 -9.66 -10.82
N TYR A 100 -2.84 -10.40 -11.36
CA TYR A 100 -2.06 -11.37 -10.58
C TYR A 100 -1.36 -10.75 -9.36
N PRO A 101 -0.73 -9.56 -9.46
CA PRO A 101 -0.12 -8.93 -8.29
C PRO A 101 -1.15 -8.63 -7.19
N LEU A 102 -2.32 -8.11 -7.56
CA LEU A 102 -3.39 -7.75 -6.62
C LEU A 102 -3.97 -8.98 -5.92
N LEU A 103 -4.22 -10.07 -6.65
CA LEU A 103 -4.71 -11.32 -6.06
C LEU A 103 -3.68 -11.97 -5.14
N SER A 104 -2.40 -11.95 -5.53
CA SER A 104 -1.30 -12.51 -4.73
C SER A 104 -1.13 -11.73 -3.43
N GLU A 105 -1.20 -10.40 -3.53
CA GLU A 105 -1.14 -9.49 -2.40
C GLU A 105 -2.29 -9.71 -1.42
N GLU A 106 -3.54 -9.69 -1.88
CA GLU A 106 -4.69 -9.89 -0.98
C GLU A 106 -4.68 -11.28 -0.34
N SER A 107 -4.28 -12.31 -1.08
CA SER A 107 -4.10 -13.65 -0.52
C SER A 107 -3.03 -13.68 0.56
N TYR A 108 -1.92 -12.95 0.38
CA TYR A 108 -0.86 -12.86 1.37
C TYR A 108 -1.31 -12.10 2.62
N LEU A 109 -1.92 -10.93 2.45
CA LEU A 109 -2.41 -10.09 3.56
C LEU A 109 -3.59 -10.71 4.31
N ARG A 110 -4.31 -11.65 3.72
CA ARG A 110 -5.32 -12.45 4.42
C ARG A 110 -4.68 -13.54 5.28
N ALA A 111 -3.52 -14.08 4.86
CA ALA A 111 -2.76 -15.04 5.64
C ALA A 111 -1.91 -14.37 6.74
N TYR A 112 -1.48 -13.12 6.53
CA TYR A 112 -0.68 -12.32 7.45
C TYR A 112 -1.32 -10.92 7.65
N PRO A 113 -2.41 -10.80 8.41
CA PRO A 113 -3.10 -9.52 8.61
C PRO A 113 -2.24 -8.42 9.22
N GLU A 114 -1.27 -8.78 10.06
CA GLU A 114 -0.31 -7.87 10.68
C GLU A 114 0.55 -7.11 9.65
N GLU A 115 0.79 -7.71 8.49
CA GLU A 115 1.58 -7.12 7.41
C GLU A 115 0.85 -5.97 6.71
N ARG A 116 -0.46 -5.80 6.93
CA ARG A 116 -1.23 -4.67 6.35
C ARG A 116 -0.68 -3.32 6.81
N LYS A 117 -0.34 -3.20 8.10
CA LYS A 117 0.26 -1.98 8.67
C LYS A 117 1.62 -1.69 8.03
N CYS A 118 2.47 -2.71 7.92
CA CYS A 118 3.77 -2.62 7.27
C CYS A 118 3.69 -2.18 5.81
N ARG A 119 2.73 -2.71 5.05
CA ARG A 119 2.60 -2.35 3.63
C ARG A 119 2.01 -0.95 3.44
N ALA A 120 1.06 -0.55 4.29
CA ALA A 120 0.59 0.84 4.32
C ALA A 120 1.74 1.83 4.63
N PHE A 121 2.60 1.51 5.60
CA PHE A 121 3.80 2.30 5.91
C PHE A 121 4.71 2.47 4.69
N LEU A 122 4.98 1.39 3.95
CA LEU A 122 5.82 1.45 2.75
C LEU A 122 5.17 2.26 1.62
N GLU A 123 3.85 2.21 1.48
CA GLU A 123 3.13 3.04 0.50
C GLU A 123 3.23 4.52 0.85
N PHE A 124 3.01 4.90 2.11
CA PHE A 124 3.23 6.29 2.55
C PHE A 124 4.68 6.73 2.35
N CYS A 125 5.65 5.82 2.53
CA CYS A 125 7.04 6.12 2.20
C CYS A 125 7.23 6.40 0.70
N ARG A 126 6.55 5.66 -0.17
CA ARG A 126 6.61 5.80 -1.63
C ARG A 126 5.89 7.06 -2.12
N GLU A 127 4.74 7.38 -1.54
CA GLU A 127 3.97 8.59 -1.87
C GLU A 127 4.61 9.86 -1.32
N GLY A 128 5.44 9.73 -0.28
CA GLY A 128 6.09 10.86 0.38
C GLY A 128 5.24 11.50 1.48
N ASP A 129 4.22 10.80 1.99
CA ASP A 129 3.35 11.30 3.05
C ASP A 129 4.03 11.19 4.43
N VAL A 130 4.82 12.22 4.74
CA VAL A 130 5.52 12.36 6.03
C VAL A 130 4.55 12.32 7.21
N LYS A 131 3.35 12.89 7.06
CA LYS A 131 2.40 13.00 8.17
C LYS A 131 1.82 11.62 8.48
N ALA A 132 1.33 10.91 7.47
CA ALA A 132 0.78 9.57 7.65
C ALA A 132 1.81 8.58 8.24
N ILE A 133 3.09 8.72 7.85
CA ILE A 133 4.19 7.95 8.45
C ILE A 133 4.33 8.24 9.94
N VAL A 134 4.34 9.52 10.33
CA VAL A 134 4.50 9.89 11.75
C VAL A 134 3.30 9.46 12.58
N ASP A 135 2.08 9.71 12.08
CA ASP A 135 0.83 9.31 12.74
C ASP A 135 0.86 7.78 13.00
N MET A 136 1.24 6.98 12.00
CA MET A 136 1.35 5.52 12.14
C MET A 136 2.42 5.06 13.15
N LEU A 137 3.51 5.81 13.29
CA LEU A 137 4.57 5.50 14.26
C LEU A 137 4.18 5.88 15.68
N GLN A 138 3.35 6.92 15.86
CA GLN A 138 2.89 7.41 17.15
C GLN A 138 1.65 6.67 17.67
N ASP A 139 0.79 6.18 16.79
CA ASP A 139 -0.42 5.42 17.16
C ASP A 139 -0.10 4.12 17.95
N ASP A 140 1.13 3.60 17.85
CA ASP A 140 1.59 2.43 18.62
C ASP A 140 2.30 2.79 19.95
N ASP A 141 2.62 4.06 20.18
CA ASP A 141 3.28 4.53 21.41
C ASP A 141 2.27 4.82 22.54
N GLY A 142 0.97 4.61 22.30
CA GLY A 142 -0.10 4.95 23.23
C GLY A 142 -1.20 3.91 23.33
N ASP A 143 -0.90 2.75 23.94
CA ASP A 143 -1.80 2.04 24.87
C ASP A 143 -1.13 0.76 25.39
N ASP A 144 -0.25 0.94 26.39
CA ASP A 144 0.22 -0.15 27.25
C ASP A 144 -0.60 -0.20 28.57
N GLU A 145 -1.77 0.44 28.63
CA GLU A 145 -2.65 0.42 29.81
C GLU A 145 -4.14 0.36 29.44
N GLU A 146 -4.72 -0.84 29.60
CA GLU A 146 -6.13 -1.11 29.92
C GLU A 146 -7.21 -0.72 28.88
N ASP A 147 -7.60 -1.65 28.01
CA ASP A 147 -8.99 -2.16 28.03
C ASP A 147 -9.15 -3.44 27.20
N GLY A 148 -9.93 -4.37 27.73
CA GLY A 148 -10.16 -5.70 27.18
C GLY A 148 -11.00 -5.72 25.90
N ASP A 149 -10.88 -6.85 25.20
CA ASP A 149 -11.60 -7.29 23.98
C ASP A 149 -10.98 -6.90 22.63
N GLU A 150 -9.66 -7.05 22.46
CA GLU A 150 -9.04 -7.11 21.14
C GLU A 150 -8.77 -8.56 20.68
N ASP A 151 -9.08 -8.79 19.40
CA ASP A 151 -9.08 -10.07 18.68
C ASP A 151 -7.85 -10.98 18.98
N PRO A 152 -8.01 -12.24 19.39
CA PRO A 152 -6.92 -13.07 19.92
C PRO A 152 -5.93 -13.64 18.88
N GLN A 153 -5.66 -12.99 17.75
CA GLN A 153 -4.90 -13.61 16.66
C GLN A 153 -3.77 -12.80 15.97
N GLY A 154 -3.56 -11.52 16.28
CA GLY A 154 -2.55 -10.70 15.60
C GLY A 154 -1.30 -10.39 16.42
N ARG A 155 -0.11 -10.50 15.82
CA ARG A 155 1.12 -9.89 16.34
C ARG A 155 1.06 -8.38 16.09
N THR A 156 1.24 -7.55 17.11
CA THR A 156 1.41 -6.10 16.93
C THR A 156 2.84 -5.77 16.51
N ILE A 157 2.98 -4.90 15.50
CA ILE A 157 4.28 -4.50 14.93
C ILE A 157 4.61 -3.10 15.42
N GLY A 158 5.49 -3.03 16.44
CA GLY A 158 5.92 -1.78 17.03
C GLY A 158 6.75 -0.88 16.09
N PRO A 159 6.95 0.40 16.44
CA PRO A 159 7.55 1.40 15.57
C PRO A 159 8.98 1.06 15.13
N ASP A 160 9.78 0.46 16.02
CA ASP A 160 11.14 0.04 15.71
C ASP A 160 11.22 -1.06 14.65
N GLU A 161 10.26 -1.98 14.67
CA GLU A 161 10.13 -3.04 13.68
C GLU A 161 9.61 -2.49 12.36
N LEU A 162 8.58 -1.63 12.41
CA LEU A 162 8.00 -0.98 11.25
C LEU A 162 9.04 -0.19 10.44
N LEU A 163 9.87 0.62 11.12
CA LEU A 163 10.96 1.39 10.51
C LEU A 163 12.01 0.53 9.79
N ARG A 164 12.11 -0.76 10.14
CA ARG A 164 13.11 -1.71 9.60
C ARG A 164 12.48 -2.82 8.78
N TYR A 165 11.18 -2.73 8.55
CA TYR A 165 10.44 -3.70 7.79
C TYR A 165 10.98 -3.82 6.36
N GLN A 166 10.95 -5.04 5.83
CA GLN A 166 11.29 -5.37 4.45
C GLN A 166 10.17 -6.21 3.86
N ASP A 167 9.56 -5.77 2.75
CA ASP A 167 8.38 -6.40 2.18
C ASP A 167 8.69 -7.75 1.52
N PRO A 168 8.27 -8.91 2.09
CA PRO A 168 8.54 -10.22 1.52
C PRO A 168 7.92 -10.42 0.13
N ILE A 169 6.79 -9.75 -0.15
CA ILE A 169 6.10 -9.81 -1.44
C ILE A 169 6.44 -8.63 -2.36
N GLY A 170 7.10 -7.60 -1.82
CA GLY A 170 7.62 -6.42 -2.51
C GLY A 170 9.14 -6.44 -2.65
N GLU A 171 9.71 -7.56 -3.08
CA GLU A 171 11.15 -7.71 -3.36
C GLU A 171 12.08 -7.39 -2.18
N MET A 172 11.65 -7.58 -0.93
CA MET A 172 12.38 -7.21 0.29
C MET A 172 12.72 -5.70 0.37
N GLN A 173 11.99 -4.84 -0.33
CA GLN A 173 12.17 -3.40 -0.22
C GLN A 173 11.82 -2.91 1.18
N SER A 174 12.65 -2.01 1.71
CA SER A 174 12.38 -1.29 2.97
C SER A 174 11.79 0.10 2.71
N GLY A 175 11.36 0.79 3.77
CA GLY A 175 10.87 2.17 3.67
C GLY A 175 11.86 3.12 2.98
N LEU A 176 13.17 2.89 3.17
CA LEU A 176 14.20 3.71 2.51
C LEU A 176 14.28 3.43 1.00
N HIS A 177 14.04 2.20 0.56
CA HIS A 177 13.93 1.87 -0.87
C HIS A 177 12.68 2.52 -1.47
N ALA A 178 11.53 2.40 -0.78
CA ALA A 178 10.26 2.99 -1.20
C ALA A 178 10.36 4.51 -1.35
N ALA A 179 10.95 5.21 -0.37
CA ALA A 179 11.18 6.65 -0.42
C ALA A 179 12.08 7.06 -1.60
N VAL A 180 13.13 6.28 -1.88
CA VAL A 180 14.01 6.50 -3.04
C VAL A 180 13.25 6.34 -4.34
N GLN A 181 12.45 5.28 -4.48
CA GLN A 181 11.64 5.03 -5.68
C GLN A 181 10.59 6.12 -5.90
N GLY A 182 9.98 6.61 -4.81
CA GLY A 182 9.02 7.71 -4.80
C GLY A 182 9.62 9.10 -5.03
N GLY A 183 10.94 9.24 -4.90
CA GLY A 183 11.61 10.54 -5.04
C GLY A 183 11.41 11.49 -3.85
N SER A 184 10.95 11.01 -2.69
CA SER A 184 10.72 11.84 -1.50
C SER A 184 11.97 11.92 -0.64
N ARG A 185 12.68 13.07 -0.73
CA ARG A 185 13.87 13.34 0.10
C ARG A 185 13.50 13.56 1.55
N GLU A 186 12.33 14.14 1.78
CA GLU A 186 11.76 14.45 3.08
C GLU A 186 11.56 13.16 3.87
N VAL A 187 10.89 12.16 3.27
CA VAL A 187 10.74 10.84 3.88
C VAL A 187 12.10 10.16 4.06
N ALA A 188 13.00 10.20 3.07
CA ALA A 188 14.33 9.60 3.24
C ALA A 188 15.09 10.20 4.43
N TRP A 189 15.03 11.53 4.61
CA TRP A 189 15.64 12.19 5.77
C TRP A 189 14.96 11.82 7.09
N LEU A 190 13.63 11.73 7.11
CA LEU A 190 12.88 11.27 8.29
C LEU A 190 13.32 9.86 8.69
N LEU A 191 13.28 8.91 7.75
CA LEU A 191 13.66 7.51 8.02
C LEU A 191 15.11 7.42 8.51
N LEU A 192 16.04 8.16 7.90
CA LEU A 192 17.43 8.22 8.35
C LEU A 192 17.56 8.83 9.75
N LEU A 193 16.75 9.83 10.08
CA LEU A 193 16.75 10.42 11.41
C LEU A 193 16.31 9.37 12.45
N LEU A 194 15.26 8.61 12.16
CA LEU A 194 14.64 7.70 13.12
C LEU A 194 15.38 6.36 13.27
N ALA A 195 15.93 5.82 12.18
CA ALA A 195 16.35 4.41 12.16
C ALA A 195 17.76 4.14 11.63
N SER A 196 18.57 5.19 11.37
CA SER A 196 19.98 5.03 10.99
C SER A 196 20.96 5.48 12.07
N GLU A 197 22.20 4.99 11.99
CA GLU A 197 23.34 5.46 12.78
C GLU A 197 24.07 6.65 12.11
N LEU A 198 23.46 7.30 11.11
CA LEU A 198 24.06 8.45 10.44
C LEU A 198 24.34 9.58 11.44
N ASP A 199 25.51 10.21 11.32
CA ASP A 199 25.93 11.33 12.18
C ASP A 199 24.94 12.49 12.06
N LEU A 200 24.44 12.97 13.21
CA LEU A 200 23.48 14.06 13.32
C LEU A 200 23.98 15.37 12.67
N GLN A 201 25.30 15.56 12.55
CA GLN A 201 25.89 16.73 11.86
C GLN A 201 25.64 16.72 10.34
N GLN A 202 25.30 15.57 9.76
CA GLN A 202 25.01 15.45 8.33
C GLN A 202 23.57 15.84 7.97
N PHE A 203 22.69 15.97 8.97
CA PHE A 203 21.29 16.29 8.78
C PHE A 203 21.11 17.81 8.61
N PRO A 204 20.35 18.27 7.61
CA PRO A 204 19.95 19.66 7.52
C PRO A 204 19.18 20.10 8.76
N ALA A 205 19.41 21.34 9.22
CA ALA A 205 18.72 21.88 10.41
C ALA A 205 17.19 21.84 10.29
N LEU A 206 16.66 21.98 9.06
CA LEU A 206 15.24 21.92 8.78
C LEU A 206 14.62 20.57 9.16
N VAL A 207 15.33 19.45 8.96
CA VAL A 207 14.85 18.10 9.30
C VAL A 207 14.54 18.00 10.79
N PHE A 208 15.39 18.57 11.66
CA PHE A 208 15.16 18.59 13.10
C PHE A 208 13.98 19.50 13.50
N GLN A 209 13.79 20.62 12.80
CA GLN A 209 12.68 21.53 13.07
C GLN A 209 11.34 20.87 12.72
N GLU A 210 11.27 20.20 11.57
CA GLU A 210 10.07 19.49 11.12
C GLU A 210 9.77 18.29 12.01
N ALA A 211 10.77 17.45 12.31
CA ALA A 211 10.60 16.31 13.21
C ALA A 211 10.11 16.75 14.61
N SER A 212 10.70 17.82 15.16
CA SER A 212 10.25 18.39 16.43
C SER A 212 8.83 18.96 16.37
N ALA A 213 8.40 19.53 15.25
CA ALA A 213 7.04 20.04 15.07
C ALA A 213 6.00 18.91 15.01
N LEU A 214 6.40 17.75 14.47
CA LEU A 214 5.61 16.52 14.41
C LEU A 214 5.72 15.68 15.70
N GLY A 215 6.49 16.14 16.70
CA GLY A 215 6.65 15.43 17.97
C GLY A 215 7.45 14.13 17.88
N ILE A 216 8.21 13.93 16.80
CA ILE A 216 8.99 12.71 16.58
C ILE A 216 10.49 13.02 16.56
N MET A 217 11.31 12.19 17.20
CA MET A 217 12.76 12.37 17.26
C MET A 217 13.47 11.00 17.28
N ARG A 218 14.78 11.00 16.97
CA ARG A 218 15.60 9.79 17.03
C ARG A 218 15.57 9.18 18.45
N GLY A 219 15.13 7.93 18.54
CA GLY A 219 15.23 7.09 19.75
C GLY A 219 16.59 6.42 19.90
N ASP A 220 16.70 5.44 20.81
CA ASP A 220 17.91 4.63 20.92
C ASP A 220 18.05 3.66 19.73
N THR A 221 19.09 3.83 18.92
CA THR A 221 19.40 2.97 17.77
C THR A 221 20.44 1.90 18.09
N SER A 222 20.97 1.88 19.32
CA SER A 222 22.08 0.99 19.71
C SER A 222 21.70 -0.48 19.59
N GLY A 223 22.48 -1.25 18.83
CA GLY A 223 22.27 -2.69 18.65
C GLY A 223 21.14 -3.06 17.71
N LYS A 224 20.47 -2.09 17.08
CA LYS A 224 19.48 -2.31 16.03
C LYS A 224 20.14 -2.30 14.66
N VAL A 225 19.49 -2.92 13.67
CA VAL A 225 19.96 -2.86 12.28
C VAL A 225 19.82 -1.43 11.76
N ASP A 226 20.89 -0.88 11.19
CA ASP A 226 20.84 0.40 10.50
C ASP A 226 20.12 0.23 9.15
N ILE A 227 19.07 1.00 8.92
CA ILE A 227 18.25 0.92 7.70
C ILE A 227 19.03 1.14 6.41
N ARG A 228 20.17 1.84 6.46
CA ARG A 228 21.07 2.04 5.30
C ARG A 228 21.71 0.73 4.84
N GLY A 229 21.84 -0.25 5.75
CA GLY A 229 22.41 -1.56 5.46
C GLY A 229 21.41 -2.57 4.89
N LEU A 230 20.11 -2.26 4.89
CA LEU A 230 19.07 -3.14 4.36
C LEU A 230 19.21 -3.27 2.84
N LYS A 231 18.95 -4.49 2.34
CA LYS A 231 19.07 -4.83 0.94
C LYS A 231 17.81 -5.47 0.41
N ASP A 232 17.43 -5.11 -0.80
CA ASP A 232 16.36 -5.78 -1.55
C ASP A 232 16.75 -7.23 -1.92
N SER A 233 15.81 -7.93 -2.55
CA SER A 233 15.96 -9.32 -3.00
C SER A 233 17.07 -9.50 -4.05
N SER A 234 17.42 -8.42 -4.78
CA SER A 234 18.53 -8.38 -5.73
C SER A 234 19.88 -8.05 -5.05
N GLY A 235 19.88 -7.84 -3.74
CA GLY A 235 21.06 -7.50 -2.96
C GLY A 235 21.49 -6.04 -3.08
N LYS A 236 20.64 -5.16 -3.62
CA LYS A 236 20.89 -3.72 -3.78
C LYS A 236 20.46 -2.97 -2.53
N THR A 237 21.18 -1.90 -2.22
CA THR A 237 20.80 -0.93 -1.17
C THR A 237 19.98 0.21 -1.75
N ALA A 238 19.40 1.04 -0.87
CA ALA A 238 18.74 2.29 -1.28
C ALA A 238 19.70 3.24 -2.03
N ASP A 239 21.02 3.20 -1.75
CA ASP A 239 22.03 3.97 -2.48
C ASP A 239 22.19 3.49 -3.93
N ASP A 240 22.16 2.17 -4.15
CA ASP A 240 22.25 1.58 -5.48
C ASP A 240 21.00 1.93 -6.30
N LEU A 241 19.81 1.83 -5.69
CA LEU A 241 18.56 2.25 -6.30
C LEU A 241 18.56 3.76 -6.64
N ALA A 242 19.08 4.60 -5.74
CA ALA A 242 19.20 6.04 -5.97
C ALA A 242 20.11 6.38 -7.16
N ARG A 243 21.14 5.57 -7.45
CA ARG A 243 21.97 5.72 -8.67
C ARG A 243 21.19 5.41 -9.93
N GLU A 244 20.33 4.40 -9.88
CA GLU A 244 19.53 3.95 -11.03
C GLU A 244 18.40 4.94 -11.34
N VAL A 245 17.70 5.41 -10.30
CA VAL A 245 16.60 6.38 -10.44
C VAL A 245 17.12 7.77 -10.85
N GLY A 246 18.22 8.24 -10.25
CA GLY A 246 18.78 9.56 -10.54
C GLY A 246 17.86 10.72 -10.12
N GLY A 247 17.86 11.81 -10.90
CA GLY A 247 16.98 12.97 -10.68
C GLY A 247 17.19 13.66 -9.34
N VAL A 248 16.19 13.63 -8.47
CA VAL A 248 16.27 14.18 -7.10
C VAL A 248 17.35 13.49 -6.27
N TRP A 249 17.90 12.36 -6.66
CA TRP A 249 18.95 11.70 -5.87
C TRP A 249 20.38 12.11 -6.23
N ILE A 250 20.58 12.98 -7.23
CA ILE A 250 21.91 13.45 -7.60
C ILE A 250 22.62 14.06 -6.36
N GLY A 251 23.81 13.51 -6.05
CA GLY A 251 24.65 13.91 -4.91
C GLY A 251 24.42 13.12 -3.62
N TRP A 252 23.44 12.21 -3.59
CA TRP A 252 23.24 11.28 -2.48
C TRP A 252 24.06 10.00 -2.63
N PRO A 253 24.08 9.34 -3.81
CA PRO A 253 24.85 8.12 -3.97
C PRO A 253 26.33 8.26 -3.58
N GLY A 254 26.82 7.30 -2.79
CA GLY A 254 28.21 7.25 -2.34
C GLY A 254 28.56 8.28 -1.24
N SER A 255 27.58 9.03 -0.73
CA SER A 255 27.79 9.94 0.41
C SER A 255 27.72 9.24 1.78
N GLY A 256 27.35 7.97 1.82
CA GLY A 256 27.11 7.21 3.06
C GLY A 256 25.75 7.50 3.71
N ARG A 257 24.87 8.26 3.02
CA ARG A 257 23.51 8.54 3.50
C ARG A 257 22.54 7.39 3.28
N LEU A 258 22.63 6.70 2.15
CA LEU A 258 21.70 5.64 1.75
C LEU A 258 22.31 4.23 1.80
N SER A 259 23.57 4.13 2.22
CA SER A 259 24.31 2.88 2.42
C SER A 259 25.40 3.07 3.48
N ILE A 260 25.94 1.95 3.98
CA ILE A 260 27.06 1.89 4.93
C ILE A 260 28.38 1.72 4.16
#